data_AF-A0A7X9L977-F1
#
_entry.id   AF-A0A7X9L977-F1
#
_cell.length_a   1.000
_cell.length_b   1.000
_cell.length_c   1.000
_cell.angle_alpha   90.00
_cell.angle_beta   90.00
_cell.angle_gamma   90.00
#
_symmetry.space_group_name_H-M   'P 1'
#
loop_
_entity.id
_entity.type
_entity.pdbx_description
1 polymer ?
#
loop_
_entity_poly.entity_id
_entity_poly.type
_entity_poly.pdbx_seq_one_letter_code
_entity_poly.pdbx_strand_id
1 'polypeptide(L)'
;MKLQHKLGAGTVAGLVLFGVPSMAFADDLSRKGSYTVPAGHTIDGNLKVSGGTVTIHGTVKGNVRQVGAGAVVIGARGLVEGNVDEYDAGDVTVNGEVKGNVTERAAGHVRVNAGGHVDGNLTETGAGNAEVRGTVDGNVIEKGRGNAAIHGTVDGNVIEYGAGNAALRGRVNGNVTEKGAGHLYLYATTRIDGNADEKDSGNLYRYRGARVEGDISEGGAGSLVRR
;
A
#
# COMPACT_ATOMS: atom_id res chain seq x y z
N MET A 1 41.05 -68.15 -11.06
CA MET A 1 40.89 -66.69 -11.35
C MET A 1 39.47 -66.32 -10.97
N LYS A 2 39.20 -65.74 -9.79
CA LYS A 2 39.18 -64.29 -9.51
C LYS A 2 38.54 -63.47 -10.64
N LEU A 3 37.30 -63.02 -10.45
CA LEU A 3 37.00 -61.61 -10.13
C LEU A 3 35.53 -61.44 -9.71
N GLN A 4 35.35 -60.85 -8.54
CA GLN A 4 34.08 -60.35 -7.99
C GLN A 4 33.78 -58.98 -8.60
N HIS A 5 32.53 -58.67 -8.95
CA HIS A 5 32.07 -57.29 -9.04
C HIS A 5 30.76 -57.13 -8.27
N LYS A 6 30.81 -56.18 -7.33
CA LYS A 6 29.84 -55.91 -6.29
C LYS A 6 28.66 -55.11 -6.87
N LEU A 7 27.44 -55.49 -6.47
CA LEU A 7 26.24 -54.69 -6.68
C LEU A 7 26.37 -53.38 -5.88
N GLY A 8 26.32 -52.24 -6.57
CA GLY A 8 26.09 -50.94 -5.97
C GLY A 8 24.60 -50.65 -5.95
N ALA A 9 23.93 -50.92 -4.84
CA ALA A 9 22.55 -50.49 -4.60
C ALA A 9 22.56 -49.01 -4.22
N GLY A 10 22.26 -48.13 -5.18
CA GLY A 10 22.02 -46.71 -4.94
C GLY A 10 20.61 -46.51 -4.40
N THR A 11 20.48 -46.29 -3.11
CA THR A 11 19.21 -45.89 -2.47
C THR A 11 18.90 -44.45 -2.87
N VAL A 12 17.94 -44.26 -3.78
CA VAL A 12 17.32 -42.95 -4.02
C VAL A 12 16.37 -42.69 -2.86
N ALA A 13 16.78 -41.84 -1.92
CA ALA A 13 15.90 -41.35 -0.88
C ALA A 13 14.87 -40.40 -1.53
N GLY A 14 13.67 -40.94 -1.79
CA GLY A 14 12.51 -40.14 -2.21
C GLY A 14 12.11 -39.19 -1.09
N LEU A 15 12.35 -37.89 -1.29
CA LEU A 15 11.81 -36.84 -0.43
C LEU A 15 10.31 -36.75 -0.71
N VAL A 16 9.51 -37.40 0.12
CA VAL A 16 8.05 -37.23 0.14
C VAL A 16 7.75 -35.85 0.71
N LEU A 17 7.45 -34.89 -0.18
CA LEU A 17 6.85 -33.62 0.22
C LEU A 17 5.44 -33.94 0.76
N PHE A 18 5.26 -33.91 2.07
CA PHE A 18 3.94 -33.89 2.68
C PHE A 18 3.26 -32.59 2.27
N GLY A 19 2.32 -32.66 1.33
CA GLY A 19 1.39 -31.57 1.03
C GLY A 19 0.55 -31.31 2.27
N VAL A 20 0.88 -30.26 3.02
CA VAL A 20 0.06 -29.80 4.14
C VAL A 20 -1.27 -29.33 3.54
N PRO A 21 -2.42 -29.94 3.89
CA PRO A 21 -3.69 -29.50 3.35
C PRO A 21 -3.94 -28.06 3.81
N SER A 22 -4.04 -27.15 2.86
CA SER A 22 -4.50 -25.78 3.09
C SER A 22 -5.95 -25.86 3.59
N MET A 23 -6.17 -25.55 4.87
CA MET A 23 -7.52 -25.43 5.42
C MET A 23 -8.16 -24.17 4.83
N ALA A 24 -9.07 -24.37 3.88
CA ALA A 24 -9.95 -23.31 3.38
C ALA A 24 -11.11 -23.10 4.36
N PHE A 25 -11.31 -21.86 4.80
CA PHE A 25 -12.50 -21.44 5.54
C PHE A 25 -13.51 -20.78 4.57
N ALA A 26 -14.79 -20.80 4.96
CA ALA A 26 -16.00 -20.44 4.20
C ALA A 26 -15.94 -19.20 3.27
N ASP A 27 -16.90 -19.16 2.31
CA ASP A 27 -17.13 -18.12 1.28
C ASP A 27 -17.19 -16.67 1.77
N ASP A 28 -17.53 -16.44 3.04
CA ASP A 28 -17.42 -15.14 3.72
C ASP A 28 -17.22 -15.40 5.23
N LEU A 29 -16.31 -14.65 5.87
CA LEU A 29 -16.01 -14.78 7.29
C LEU A 29 -16.22 -13.45 8.02
N SER A 30 -17.07 -13.44 9.04
CA SER A 30 -17.25 -12.29 9.94
C SER A 30 -16.76 -12.62 11.35
N ARG A 31 -15.94 -11.73 11.94
CA ARG A 31 -15.40 -11.86 13.31
C ARG A 31 -15.62 -10.60 14.13
N LYS A 32 -15.66 -10.76 15.46
CA LYS A 32 -15.60 -9.66 16.42
C LYS A 32 -14.29 -9.74 17.20
N GLY A 33 -13.76 -8.59 17.61
CA GLY A 33 -12.44 -8.52 18.22
C GLY A 33 -11.31 -8.76 17.22
N SER A 34 -10.06 -8.72 17.68
CA SER A 34 -8.91 -8.89 16.80
C SER A 34 -8.88 -10.29 16.18
N TYR A 35 -8.49 -10.38 14.92
CA TYR A 35 -8.41 -11.64 14.19
C TYR A 35 -7.17 -11.68 13.32
N THR A 36 -6.48 -12.82 13.35
CA THR A 36 -5.30 -13.08 12.53
C THR A 36 -5.60 -14.20 11.54
N VAL A 37 -5.33 -13.97 10.25
CA VAL A 37 -5.22 -15.01 9.23
C VAL A 37 -3.77 -15.48 9.22
N PRO A 38 -3.44 -16.65 9.81
CA PRO A 38 -2.05 -17.09 9.92
C PRO A 38 -1.47 -17.44 8.54
N ALA A 39 -0.14 -17.52 8.46
CA ALA A 39 0.51 -18.01 7.25
C ALA A 39 0.01 -19.43 6.90
N GLY A 40 -0.10 -19.71 5.60
CA GLY A 40 -0.60 -21.00 5.08
C GLY A 40 -2.12 -21.20 5.17
N HIS A 41 -2.86 -20.23 5.73
CA HIS A 41 -4.32 -20.27 5.77
C HIS A 41 -4.92 -19.42 4.66
N THR A 42 -6.02 -19.90 4.08
CA THR A 42 -6.76 -19.18 3.04
C THR A 42 -8.21 -19.01 3.45
N ILE A 43 -8.71 -17.78 3.34
CA ILE A 43 -10.15 -17.48 3.37
C ILE A 43 -10.59 -17.37 1.91
N ASP A 44 -11.50 -18.26 1.50
CA ASP A 44 -12.00 -18.30 0.12
C ASP A 44 -13.19 -17.36 -0.04
N GLY A 45 -13.00 -16.08 0.28
CA GLY A 45 -14.13 -15.21 0.55
C GLY A 45 -13.76 -13.83 1.08
N ASN A 46 -14.77 -13.02 1.42
CA ASN A 46 -14.53 -11.76 2.10
C ASN A 46 -14.29 -11.99 3.60
N LEU A 47 -13.43 -11.16 4.19
CA LEU A 47 -13.18 -11.11 5.64
C LEU A 47 -13.72 -9.80 6.20
N LYS A 48 -14.67 -9.87 7.14
CA LYS A 48 -15.11 -8.74 7.94
C LYS A 48 -14.70 -8.91 9.40
N VAL A 49 -14.11 -7.89 10.00
CA VAL A 49 -13.78 -7.87 11.42
C VAL A 49 -14.32 -6.59 12.05
N SER A 50 -14.88 -6.70 13.26
CA SER A 50 -15.45 -5.56 13.97
C SER A 50 -14.92 -5.43 15.39
N GLY A 51 -14.52 -4.21 15.78
CA GLY A 51 -14.03 -3.89 17.13
C GLY A 51 -12.71 -4.57 17.47
N GLY A 52 -11.78 -4.65 16.52
CA GLY A 52 -10.42 -5.12 16.74
C GLY A 52 -9.56 -5.07 15.49
N THR A 53 -8.28 -5.44 15.65
CA THR A 53 -7.29 -5.40 14.58
C THR A 53 -7.34 -6.65 13.71
N VAL A 54 -7.29 -6.47 12.39
CA VAL A 54 -7.11 -7.56 11.42
C VAL A 54 -5.65 -7.68 11.07
N THR A 55 -5.08 -8.88 11.21
CA THR A 55 -3.70 -9.15 10.77
C THR A 55 -3.69 -10.29 9.77
N ILE A 56 -3.10 -10.09 8.59
CA ILE A 56 -3.11 -11.07 7.51
C ILE A 56 -1.68 -11.49 7.19
N HIS A 57 -1.36 -12.73 7.51
CA HIS A 57 -0.10 -13.39 7.13
C HIS A 57 -0.31 -14.52 6.10
N GLY A 58 -1.56 -14.95 5.90
CA GLY A 58 -1.98 -15.89 4.86
C GLY A 58 -2.67 -15.17 3.69
N THR A 59 -3.71 -15.80 3.14
CA THR A 59 -4.42 -15.30 1.95
C THR A 59 -5.89 -15.04 2.25
N VAL A 60 -6.42 -13.92 1.76
CA VAL A 60 -7.85 -13.64 1.65
C VAL A 60 -8.17 -13.42 0.18
N LYS A 61 -8.96 -14.31 -0.42
CA LYS A 61 -9.31 -14.23 -1.85
C LYS A 61 -10.38 -13.17 -2.19
N GLY A 62 -11.08 -12.67 -1.18
CA GLY A 62 -12.04 -11.59 -1.32
C GLY A 62 -11.57 -10.27 -0.72
N ASN A 63 -12.53 -9.42 -0.37
CA ASN A 63 -12.29 -8.13 0.25
C ASN A 63 -12.08 -8.27 1.76
N VAL A 64 -11.29 -7.38 2.34
CA VAL A 64 -11.10 -7.25 3.79
C VAL A 64 -11.77 -5.96 4.24
N ARG A 65 -12.63 -6.05 5.26
CA ARG A 65 -13.28 -4.91 5.90
C ARG A 65 -13.06 -4.92 7.40
N GLN A 66 -12.51 -3.84 7.93
CA GLN A 66 -12.45 -3.61 9.37
C GLN A 66 -13.36 -2.45 9.75
N VAL A 67 -14.13 -2.63 10.83
CA VAL A 67 -15.11 -1.65 11.33
C VAL A 67 -14.95 -1.52 12.85
N GLY A 68 -15.13 -0.33 13.40
CA GLY A 68 -14.96 0.01 14.82
C GLY A 68 -13.50 0.20 15.22
N ALA A 69 -13.23 0.30 16.52
CA ALA A 69 -11.86 0.48 17.02
C ALA A 69 -10.94 -0.66 16.56
N GLY A 70 -9.84 -0.35 15.89
CA GLY A 70 -8.98 -1.36 15.31
C GLY A 70 -7.95 -0.80 14.34
N ALA A 71 -7.40 -1.70 13.53
CA ALA A 71 -6.49 -1.40 12.44
C ALA A 71 -6.50 -2.58 11.45
N VAL A 72 -5.94 -2.39 10.25
CA VAL A 72 -5.66 -3.48 9.31
C VAL A 72 -4.17 -3.57 9.05
N VAL A 73 -3.61 -4.77 9.18
CA VAL A 73 -2.20 -5.05 8.92
C VAL A 73 -2.07 -6.20 7.93
N ILE A 74 -1.61 -5.91 6.72
CA ILE A 74 -1.18 -6.93 5.76
C ILE A 74 0.30 -7.20 6.05
N GLY A 75 0.59 -8.36 6.63
CA GLY A 75 1.95 -8.78 6.94
C GLY A 75 2.76 -9.05 5.66
N ALA A 76 4.07 -9.20 5.78
CA ALA A 76 4.98 -9.33 4.63
C ALA A 76 4.71 -10.54 3.70
N ARG A 77 3.98 -11.55 4.18
CA ARG A 77 3.52 -12.71 3.38
C ARG A 77 2.00 -12.71 3.15
N GLY A 78 1.33 -11.68 3.65
CA GLY A 78 -0.11 -11.53 3.51
C GLY A 78 -0.46 -11.18 2.07
N LEU A 79 -1.50 -11.83 1.56
CA LEU A 79 -2.09 -11.54 0.26
C LEU A 79 -3.59 -11.28 0.43
N VAL A 80 -4.05 -10.16 -0.11
CA VAL A 80 -5.48 -9.87 -0.28
C VAL A 80 -5.75 -9.72 -1.77
N GLU A 81 -6.56 -10.60 -2.34
CA GLU A 81 -6.89 -10.56 -3.78
C GLU A 81 -7.99 -9.52 -4.09
N GLY A 82 -8.74 -9.09 -3.08
CA GLY A 82 -9.74 -8.02 -3.19
C GLY A 82 -9.25 -6.66 -2.67
N ASN A 83 -10.21 -5.82 -2.30
CA ASN A 83 -9.98 -4.51 -1.68
C ASN A 83 -9.79 -4.63 -0.16
N VAL A 84 -9.10 -3.67 0.42
CA VAL A 84 -8.98 -3.47 1.86
C VAL A 84 -9.66 -2.14 2.23
N ASP A 85 -10.69 -2.21 3.06
CA ASP A 85 -11.35 -1.04 3.63
C ASP A 85 -11.27 -1.05 5.15
N GLU A 86 -10.82 0.06 5.72
CA GLU A 86 -10.98 0.41 7.14
C GLU A 86 -11.98 1.57 7.21
N TYR A 87 -12.95 1.51 8.12
CA TYR A 87 -14.11 2.40 8.16
C TYR A 87 -14.12 3.42 9.31
N ASP A 88 -13.25 3.29 10.31
CA ASP A 88 -13.30 4.02 11.57
C ASP A 88 -11.91 4.54 11.97
N ALA A 89 -11.71 5.05 13.18
CA ALA A 89 -10.38 5.52 13.54
C ALA A 89 -9.40 4.34 13.68
N GLY A 90 -8.41 4.26 12.78
CA GLY A 90 -7.44 3.18 12.75
C GLY A 90 -6.44 3.29 11.59
N ASP A 91 -5.31 2.60 11.72
CA ASP A 91 -4.30 2.58 10.66
C ASP A 91 -4.49 1.38 9.72
N VAL A 92 -4.15 1.57 8.45
CA VAL A 92 -4.00 0.49 7.47
C VAL A 92 -2.53 0.40 7.05
N THR A 93 -1.87 -0.69 7.38
CA THR A 93 -0.47 -0.94 7.04
C THR A 93 -0.32 -2.11 6.08
N VAL A 94 0.27 -1.86 4.92
CA VAL A 94 0.56 -2.87 3.89
C VAL A 94 2.05 -3.17 3.84
N ASN A 95 2.42 -4.38 4.27
CA ASN A 95 3.78 -4.91 4.13
C ASN A 95 3.88 -6.04 3.10
N GLY A 96 2.74 -6.64 2.74
CA GLY A 96 2.61 -7.68 1.72
C GLY A 96 1.90 -7.14 0.49
N GLU A 97 0.95 -7.89 -0.04
CA GLU A 97 0.34 -7.60 -1.34
C GLU A 97 -1.18 -7.44 -1.24
N VAL A 98 -1.70 -6.40 -1.90
CA VAL A 98 -3.14 -6.16 -2.09
C VAL A 98 -3.42 -5.94 -3.57
N LYS A 99 -4.22 -6.82 -4.17
CA LYS A 99 -4.58 -6.76 -5.60
C LYS A 99 -5.66 -5.74 -5.93
N GLY A 100 -6.44 -5.34 -4.93
CA GLY A 100 -7.44 -4.29 -5.08
C GLY A 100 -6.96 -2.92 -4.61
N ASN A 101 -7.94 -2.09 -4.28
CA ASN A 101 -7.70 -0.79 -3.65
C ASN A 101 -7.52 -0.95 -2.14
N VAL A 102 -6.82 0.00 -1.54
CA VAL A 102 -6.70 0.16 -0.09
C VAL A 102 -7.29 1.51 0.29
N THR A 103 -8.25 1.52 1.20
CA THR A 103 -8.91 2.75 1.65
C THR A 103 -9.02 2.78 3.17
N GLU A 104 -8.47 3.83 3.79
CA GLU A 104 -8.82 4.27 5.14
C GLU A 104 -9.89 5.35 4.98
N ARG A 105 -11.01 5.22 5.69
CA ARG A 105 -12.21 6.04 5.48
C ARG A 105 -12.48 7.10 6.54
N ALA A 106 -11.69 7.17 7.61
CA ALA A 106 -11.95 8.01 8.75
C ALA A 106 -10.68 8.70 9.27
N ALA A 107 -10.21 8.39 10.48
CA ALA A 107 -9.06 9.08 11.04
C ALA A 107 -7.96 8.07 11.34
N GLY A 108 -6.91 8.10 10.54
CA GLY A 108 -5.77 7.22 10.69
C GLY A 108 -4.86 7.27 9.48
N HIS A 109 -3.80 6.48 9.50
CA HIS A 109 -2.82 6.48 8.43
C HIS A 109 -3.01 5.27 7.52
N VAL A 110 -2.97 5.51 6.22
CA VAL A 110 -2.81 4.44 5.22
C VAL A 110 -1.37 4.44 4.74
N ARG A 111 -0.69 3.28 4.87
CA ARG A 111 0.74 3.16 4.62
C ARG A 111 1.08 1.91 3.83
N VAL A 112 1.80 2.09 2.72
CA VAL A 112 2.45 1.00 1.99
C VAL A 112 3.95 1.02 2.33
N ASN A 113 4.41 0.06 3.13
CA ASN A 113 5.82 -0.03 3.51
C ASN A 113 6.70 -0.52 2.35
N ALA A 114 8.03 -0.48 2.51
CA ALA A 114 8.98 -0.73 1.42
C ALA A 114 8.82 -2.11 0.74
N GLY A 115 8.36 -3.13 1.46
CA GLY A 115 8.05 -4.46 0.90
C GLY A 115 6.60 -4.62 0.45
N GLY A 116 5.76 -3.61 0.66
CA GLY A 116 4.34 -3.63 0.34
C GLY A 116 4.06 -3.24 -1.11
N HIS A 117 3.01 -3.84 -1.65
CA HIS A 117 2.52 -3.57 -3.01
C HIS A 117 1.00 -3.50 -3.03
N VAL A 118 0.48 -2.53 -3.77
CA VAL A 118 -0.94 -2.34 -4.01
C VAL A 118 -1.15 -2.17 -5.53
N ASP A 119 -1.79 -3.13 -6.18
CA ASP A 119 -2.08 -3.07 -7.62
C ASP A 119 -3.15 -1.99 -7.94
N GLY A 120 -4.01 -1.68 -6.97
CA GLY A 120 -5.05 -0.66 -7.10
C GLY A 120 -4.64 0.74 -6.62
N ASN A 121 -5.63 1.52 -6.21
CA ASN A 121 -5.43 2.84 -5.63
C ASN A 121 -5.19 2.75 -4.11
N LEU A 122 -4.43 3.70 -3.59
CA LEU A 122 -4.30 4.00 -2.17
C LEU A 122 -5.11 5.26 -1.85
N THR A 123 -6.04 5.19 -0.90
CA THR A 123 -6.85 6.36 -0.52
C THR A 123 -6.95 6.52 0.99
N GLU A 124 -6.66 7.72 1.48
CA GLU A 124 -7.02 8.18 2.81
C GLU A 124 -8.14 9.22 2.62
N THR A 125 -9.24 9.14 3.38
CA THR A 125 -10.34 10.10 3.24
C THR A 125 -10.59 11.05 4.41
N GLY A 126 -9.93 10.91 5.54
CA GLY A 126 -10.11 11.83 6.66
C GLY A 126 -8.79 12.29 7.29
N ALA A 127 -8.66 12.20 8.60
CA ALA A 127 -7.54 12.85 9.29
C ALA A 127 -6.37 11.89 9.43
N GLY A 128 -5.39 11.99 8.53
CA GLY A 128 -4.18 11.20 8.63
C GLY A 128 -3.22 11.41 7.48
N ASN A 129 -2.54 10.36 7.04
CA ASN A 129 -1.55 10.49 5.97
C ASN A 129 -1.70 9.31 5.02
N ALA A 130 -1.55 9.56 3.73
CA ALA A 130 -1.30 8.54 2.72
C ALA A 130 0.21 8.45 2.46
N GLU A 131 0.86 7.37 2.93
CA GLU A 131 2.31 7.23 2.79
C GLU A 131 2.71 6.00 1.96
N VAL A 132 3.54 6.22 0.95
CA VAL A 132 4.07 5.16 0.08
C VAL A 132 5.57 5.08 0.19
N ARG A 133 6.07 3.97 0.71
CA ARG A 133 7.48 3.56 0.69
C ARG A 133 7.73 2.37 -0.24
N GLY A 134 6.70 1.56 -0.48
CA GLY A 134 6.70 0.47 -1.45
C GLY A 134 6.21 0.92 -2.81
N THR A 135 5.29 0.15 -3.40
CA THR A 135 4.74 0.43 -4.74
C THR A 135 3.23 0.49 -4.72
N VAL A 136 2.66 1.45 -5.43
CA VAL A 136 1.23 1.55 -5.75
C VAL A 136 1.07 1.70 -7.25
N ASP A 137 0.38 0.78 -7.91
CA ASP A 137 0.26 0.82 -9.37
C ASP A 137 -0.85 1.79 -9.82
N GLY A 138 -1.85 2.00 -8.95
CA GLY A 138 -2.89 3.00 -9.15
C GLY A 138 -2.49 4.40 -8.68
N ASN A 139 -3.51 5.17 -8.30
CA ASN A 139 -3.34 6.52 -7.76
C ASN A 139 -3.17 6.50 -6.25
N VAL A 140 -2.47 7.50 -5.72
CA VAL A 140 -2.47 7.84 -4.29
C VAL A 140 -3.31 9.09 -4.08
N ILE A 141 -4.31 9.01 -3.22
CA ILE A 141 -5.26 10.09 -2.98
C ILE A 141 -5.36 10.32 -1.46
N GLU A 142 -4.99 11.51 -1.01
CA GLU A 142 -5.29 12.00 0.34
C GLU A 142 -6.39 13.03 0.21
N LYS A 143 -7.55 12.82 0.85
CA LYS A 143 -8.71 13.73 0.73
C LYS A 143 -8.96 14.61 1.94
N GLY A 144 -8.36 14.32 3.09
CA GLY A 144 -8.77 14.89 4.35
C GLY A 144 -7.73 15.86 4.93
N ARG A 145 -7.22 15.58 6.12
CA ARG A 145 -6.29 16.48 6.81
C ARG A 145 -5.02 15.73 7.17
N GLY A 146 -4.13 15.63 6.19
CA GLY A 146 -2.71 15.46 6.38
C GLY A 146 -2.01 15.22 5.06
N ASN A 147 -0.94 14.44 5.04
CA ASN A 147 0.02 14.51 3.95
C ASN A 147 -0.08 13.32 3.00
N ALA A 148 0.07 13.59 1.71
CA ALA A 148 0.46 12.59 0.72
C ALA A 148 2.00 12.52 0.67
N ALA A 149 2.60 11.47 1.25
CA ALA A 149 4.04 11.32 1.37
C ALA A 149 4.58 10.17 0.51
N ILE A 150 5.33 10.48 -0.55
CA ILE A 150 5.80 9.49 -1.54
C ILE A 150 7.31 9.33 -1.46
N HIS A 151 7.74 8.19 -0.92
CA HIS A 151 9.13 7.75 -0.86
C HIS A 151 9.43 6.60 -1.83
N GLY A 152 8.41 5.84 -2.21
CA GLY A 152 8.48 4.71 -3.15
C GLY A 152 8.07 5.07 -4.57
N THR A 153 7.34 4.16 -5.22
CA THR A 153 6.86 4.33 -6.60
C THR A 153 5.34 4.40 -6.63
N VAL A 154 4.81 5.32 -7.43
CA VAL A 154 3.39 5.39 -7.79
C VAL A 154 3.29 5.40 -9.31
N ASP A 155 2.63 4.42 -9.92
CA ASP A 155 2.50 4.40 -11.39
C ASP A 155 1.38 5.31 -11.88
N GLY A 156 0.36 5.55 -11.05
CA GLY A 156 -0.69 6.53 -11.32
C GLY A 156 -0.34 7.95 -10.90
N ASN A 157 -1.37 8.70 -10.51
CA ASN A 157 -1.26 10.08 -10.04
C ASN A 157 -1.19 10.15 -8.52
N VAL A 158 -0.64 11.24 -8.01
CA VAL A 158 -0.68 11.59 -6.58
C VAL A 158 -1.51 12.86 -6.44
N ILE A 159 -2.56 12.81 -5.62
CA ILE A 159 -3.43 13.96 -5.38
C ILE A 159 -3.63 14.15 -3.88
N GLU A 160 -3.27 15.33 -3.39
CA GLU A 160 -3.63 15.81 -2.05
C GLU A 160 -4.75 16.85 -2.25
N TYR A 161 -5.89 16.67 -1.59
CA TYR A 161 -7.02 17.62 -1.61
C TYR A 161 -7.17 18.41 -0.30
N GLY A 162 -6.41 18.04 0.71
CA GLY A 162 -6.55 18.44 2.08
C GLY A 162 -5.82 19.73 2.43
N ALA A 163 -5.58 19.94 3.72
CA ALA A 163 -4.77 21.06 4.21
C ALA A 163 -3.36 20.63 4.62
N GLY A 164 -2.95 19.41 4.24
CA GLY A 164 -1.59 18.94 4.47
C GLY A 164 -0.77 19.01 3.19
N ASN A 165 0.42 18.41 3.18
CA ASN A 165 1.37 18.61 2.09
C ASN A 165 1.41 17.41 1.16
N ALA A 166 1.60 17.66 -0.14
CA ALA A 166 2.12 16.67 -1.06
C ALA A 166 3.66 16.68 -1.01
N ALA A 167 4.28 15.66 -0.41
CA ALA A 167 5.72 15.60 -0.20
C ALA A 167 6.37 14.40 -0.91
N LEU A 168 7.21 14.67 -1.92
CA LEU A 168 7.74 13.65 -2.80
C LEU A 168 9.24 13.51 -2.70
N ARG A 169 9.71 12.28 -2.51
CA ARG A 169 11.10 11.83 -2.57
C ARG A 169 11.28 10.63 -3.50
N GLY A 170 10.18 10.01 -3.94
CA GLY A 170 10.14 8.85 -4.81
C GLY A 170 9.83 9.17 -6.28
N ARG A 171 9.26 8.19 -6.99
CA ARG A 171 8.86 8.30 -8.40
C ARG A 171 7.34 8.29 -8.55
N VAL A 172 6.84 9.12 -9.46
CA VAL A 172 5.45 9.13 -9.89
C VAL A 172 5.41 9.10 -11.42
N ASN A 173 4.80 8.09 -12.03
CA ASN A 173 4.73 8.02 -13.51
C ASN A 173 3.56 8.85 -14.07
N GLY A 174 2.59 9.22 -13.23
CA GLY A 174 1.54 10.15 -13.56
C GLY A 174 1.83 11.59 -13.13
N ASN A 175 0.77 12.33 -12.86
CA ASN A 175 0.83 13.70 -12.37
C ASN A 175 0.82 13.76 -10.85
N VAL A 176 1.31 14.89 -10.34
CA VAL A 176 1.24 15.23 -8.93
C VAL A 176 0.46 16.52 -8.80
N THR A 177 -0.57 16.52 -7.98
CA THR A 177 -1.39 17.71 -7.73
C THR A 177 -1.64 17.89 -6.26
N GLU A 178 -1.24 19.04 -5.72
CA GLU A 178 -1.72 19.56 -4.44
C GLU A 178 -2.87 20.53 -4.78
N LYS A 179 -4.06 20.32 -4.18
CA LYS A 179 -5.28 21.09 -4.46
C LYS A 179 -5.81 21.89 -3.28
N GLY A 180 -5.15 21.86 -2.14
CA GLY A 180 -5.63 22.52 -0.94
C GLY A 180 -4.60 23.45 -0.32
N ALA A 181 -4.76 23.74 0.96
CA ALA A 181 -4.06 24.87 1.59
C ALA A 181 -2.63 24.54 2.06
N GLY A 182 -2.08 23.42 1.61
CA GLY A 182 -0.76 22.93 2.00
C GLY A 182 0.33 23.41 1.06
N HIS A 183 1.29 22.53 0.80
CA HIS A 183 2.43 22.82 -0.06
C HIS A 183 2.80 21.58 -0.87
N LEU A 184 3.25 21.80 -2.10
CA LEU A 184 3.86 20.76 -2.92
C LEU A 184 5.39 20.79 -2.79
N TYR A 185 5.97 19.74 -2.20
CA TYR A 185 7.42 19.57 -2.08
C TYR A 185 7.96 18.53 -3.05
N LEU A 186 8.78 18.97 -3.99
CA LEU A 186 9.56 18.11 -4.87
C LEU A 186 11.01 18.08 -4.39
N TYR A 187 11.38 17.07 -3.59
CA TYR A 187 12.73 16.93 -3.05
C TYR A 187 13.73 16.49 -4.12
N ALA A 188 15.02 16.55 -3.79
CA ALA A 188 16.13 16.31 -4.73
C ALA A 188 16.08 14.96 -5.47
N THR A 189 15.41 13.95 -4.91
CA THR A 189 15.30 12.60 -5.48
C THR A 189 14.00 12.38 -6.27
N THR A 190 13.08 13.35 -6.26
CA THR A 190 11.79 13.26 -6.96
C THR A 190 11.97 13.06 -8.45
N ARG A 191 11.21 12.12 -8.99
CA ARG A 191 11.01 11.95 -10.44
C ARG A 191 9.52 11.89 -10.73
N ILE A 192 9.06 12.76 -11.61
CA ILE A 192 7.67 12.81 -12.07
C ILE A 192 7.70 12.76 -13.59
N ASP A 193 7.02 11.78 -14.18
CA ASP A 193 6.93 11.66 -15.64
C ASP A 193 5.79 12.54 -16.20
N GLY A 194 4.79 12.87 -15.38
CA GLY A 194 3.76 13.86 -15.70
C GLY A 194 4.07 15.28 -15.22
N ASN A 195 3.01 16.02 -14.90
CA ASN A 195 3.06 17.39 -14.39
C ASN A 195 3.15 17.44 -12.87
N ALA A 196 3.61 18.57 -12.34
CA ALA A 196 3.57 18.91 -10.93
C ALA A 196 2.84 20.23 -10.72
N ASP A 197 1.64 20.16 -10.16
CA ASP A 197 0.74 21.31 -9.98
C ASP A 197 0.45 21.57 -8.49
N GLU A 198 0.59 22.81 -8.08
CA GLU A 198 -0.01 23.35 -6.85
C GLU A 198 -1.16 24.29 -7.31
N LYS A 199 -2.38 24.07 -6.84
CA LYS A 199 -3.59 24.74 -7.34
C LYS A 199 -4.29 25.69 -6.36
N ASP A 200 -3.90 25.74 -5.09
CA ASP A 200 -4.61 26.54 -4.08
C ASP A 200 -3.62 27.36 -3.23
N SER A 201 -3.86 27.55 -1.93
CA SER A 201 -3.03 28.44 -1.13
C SER A 201 -1.77 27.71 -0.66
N GLY A 202 -0.68 27.83 -1.40
CA GLY A 202 0.55 27.16 -1.04
C GLY A 202 1.69 27.38 -2.00
N ASN A 203 2.91 27.04 -1.56
CA ASN A 203 4.09 27.13 -2.40
C ASN A 203 4.40 25.76 -3.00
N LEU A 204 4.78 25.77 -4.27
CA LEU A 204 5.48 24.66 -4.88
C LEU A 204 6.98 24.81 -4.64
N TYR A 205 7.56 23.96 -3.80
CA TYR A 205 9.00 23.92 -3.55
C TYR A 205 9.68 22.89 -4.42
N ARG A 206 10.48 23.35 -5.38
CA ARG A 206 11.34 22.49 -6.20
C ARG A 206 12.78 22.56 -5.74
N TYR A 207 13.27 21.47 -5.16
CA TYR A 207 14.67 21.34 -4.76
C TYR A 207 15.54 20.92 -5.93
N ARG A 208 16.78 21.41 -5.93
CA ARG A 208 17.83 21.00 -6.87
C ARG A 208 17.95 19.47 -6.89
N GLY A 209 17.80 18.90 -8.09
CA GLY A 209 17.82 17.45 -8.32
C GLY A 209 16.45 16.87 -8.69
N ALA A 210 15.35 17.51 -8.27
CA ALA A 210 14.00 17.10 -8.64
C ALA A 210 13.81 17.17 -10.17
N ARG A 211 13.31 16.08 -10.75
CA ARG A 211 13.02 15.95 -12.19
C ARG A 211 11.51 15.84 -12.38
N VAL A 212 11.00 16.66 -13.27
CA VAL A 212 9.62 16.63 -13.75
C VAL A 212 9.75 16.68 -15.27
N GLU A 213 9.18 15.71 -15.97
CA GLU A 213 9.22 15.67 -17.44
C GLU A 213 8.17 16.60 -18.05
N GLY A 214 7.00 16.69 -17.41
CA GLY A 214 5.95 17.64 -17.76
C GLY A 214 6.15 19.04 -17.16
N ASP A 215 5.05 19.78 -17.10
CA ASP A 215 5.03 21.15 -16.61
C ASP A 215 5.07 21.21 -15.08
N ILE A 216 5.63 22.30 -14.58
CA ILE A 216 5.62 22.65 -13.15
C ILE A 216 4.83 23.94 -13.02
N SER A 217 3.67 23.87 -12.39
CA SER A 217 2.77 25.01 -12.22
C SER A 217 2.43 25.27 -10.76
N GLU A 218 2.46 26.54 -10.38
CA GLU A 218 1.81 27.03 -9.17
C GLU A 218 0.74 27.99 -9.67
N GLY A 219 -0.52 27.65 -9.44
CA GLY A 219 -1.68 28.31 -10.02
C GLY A 219 -2.59 29.00 -9.00
N GLY A 220 -2.26 28.92 -7.72
CA GLY A 220 -3.05 29.46 -6.63
C GLY A 220 -2.43 30.69 -6.00
N ALA A 221 -2.55 30.82 -4.68
CA ALA A 221 -2.19 32.01 -3.92
C ALA A 221 -0.78 31.94 -3.33
N GLY A 222 0.15 31.22 -3.95
CA GLY A 222 1.53 31.12 -3.50
C GLY A 222 2.55 31.41 -4.59
N SER A 223 3.60 30.59 -4.63
CA SER A 223 4.71 30.76 -5.58
C SER A 223 5.46 29.47 -5.83
N LEU A 224 5.98 29.33 -7.05
CA LEU A 224 7.03 28.36 -7.36
C LEU A 224 8.37 28.81 -6.78
N VAL A 225 8.83 28.12 -5.73
CA VAL A 225 10.09 28.38 -5.03
C VAL A 225 11.14 27.35 -5.44
N ARG A 226 12.26 27.82 -6.00
CA ARG A 226 13.40 26.97 -6.38
C ARG A 226 14.44 27.00 -5.25
N ARG A 227 14.82 25.83 -4.73
CA ARG A 227 15.80 25.66 -3.64
C ARG A 227 17.01 24.82 -4.05
#